data_AF-A0A1I1BKK0-F1
#
_entry.id   AF-A0A1I1BKK0-F1
#
_cell.length_a   1.000
_cell.length_b   1.000
_cell.length_c   1.000
_cell.angle_alpha   90.00
_cell.angle_beta   90.00
_cell.angle_gamma   90.00
#
_symmetry.space_group_name_H-M   'P 1'
#
loop_
_entity.id
_entity.type
_entity.pdbx_description
1 polymer ?
#
loop_
_entity_poly.entity_id
_entity_poly.type
_entity_poly.pdbx_seq_one_letter_code
_entity_poly.pdbx_strand_id
1 'polypeptide(L)'
;MTAALDLSRHYRYLLPLPEPGTAVVLPPFVVAMHAHLNARYADAAWPLGPLTANPSAYRRVIYWRNCPAVFADELRLASWTMINGRLRPTFLRARGARLRSRLSAAQIHETISAWIRLANWLEAHGIRRLADCTTSVLHSYGQHLLSCHTNRNHTHKTLGAVTRLWAFDQLCARPAGIGRPPWDERGADDYLPAATITGGENETEPLAEQTIGPLLIWAMRMIDDLAEDILAAWVETQRLTEVARTTTGTPHGKAALEAFLAPLLAAGSPLPASRIRGEVCLAATYLSGITGASRAQIDKLNQREGLAAVAAQRPGPCPLDVPITGRIAGLPWRQALDFAETPVLMRHLGTAAFIVCAYLTGMRTGEVLGMRTGCCPDPEPVTDKNADRNNADGNAGRHLIRTHEYKNAIDERAFSCAS
;
A
#
# COMPACT_ATOMS: atom_id res chain seq x y z
N MET A 1 20.94 17.67 -44.30
CA MET A 1 20.17 16.47 -43.82
C MET A 1 20.25 16.24 -42.31
N THR A 2 21.18 16.85 -41.57
CA THR A 2 21.36 16.67 -40.11
C THR A 2 20.32 17.40 -39.24
N ALA A 3 19.86 18.59 -39.64
CA ALA A 3 18.87 19.37 -38.87
C ALA A 3 17.44 18.76 -38.88
N ALA A 4 17.02 18.11 -39.98
CA ALA A 4 15.71 17.46 -40.10
C ALA A 4 15.62 16.15 -39.29
N LEU A 5 16.73 15.44 -39.13
CA LEU A 5 16.85 14.27 -38.25
C LEU A 5 16.86 14.65 -36.76
N ASP A 6 17.30 15.86 -36.42
CA ASP A 6 17.31 16.36 -35.05
C ASP A 6 15.93 16.90 -34.62
N LEU A 7 15.23 17.59 -35.52
CA LEU A 7 13.83 18.02 -35.33
C LEU A 7 12.88 16.82 -35.16
N SER A 8 12.99 15.80 -36.01
CA SER A 8 12.17 14.58 -35.88
C SER A 8 12.44 13.77 -34.59
N ARG A 9 13.67 13.83 -34.06
CA ARG A 9 13.99 13.28 -32.72
C ARG A 9 13.41 14.13 -31.58
N HIS A 10 13.30 15.45 -31.77
CA HIS A 10 12.72 16.39 -30.81
C HIS A 10 11.24 16.09 -30.53
N TYR A 11 10.44 15.84 -31.56
CA TYR A 11 9.00 15.61 -31.45
C TYR A 11 8.63 14.28 -30.75
N ARG A 12 9.52 13.29 -30.70
CA ARG A 12 9.24 11.98 -30.09
C ARG A 12 9.06 12.05 -28.56
N TYR A 13 9.54 13.11 -27.91
CA TYR A 13 9.49 13.28 -26.46
C TYR A 13 8.53 14.40 -26.02
N LEU A 14 8.00 15.18 -26.96
CA LEU A 14 6.98 16.17 -26.71
C LEU A 14 5.63 15.48 -26.67
N LEU A 15 4.88 15.68 -25.59
CA LEU A 15 3.51 15.20 -25.49
C LEU A 15 2.55 16.29 -25.98
N PRO A 16 1.39 15.91 -26.56
CA PRO A 16 0.38 16.87 -26.94
C PRO A 16 -0.17 17.60 -25.71
N LEU A 17 -0.75 18.79 -25.94
CA LEU A 17 -1.40 19.54 -24.87
C LEU A 17 -2.63 18.77 -24.37
N PRO A 18 -2.73 18.46 -23.07
CA PRO A 18 -3.89 17.74 -22.54
C PRO A 18 -5.13 18.65 -22.52
N GLU A 19 -6.22 18.18 -23.11
CA GLU A 19 -7.54 18.77 -22.95
C GLU A 19 -8.07 18.54 -21.53
N PRO A 20 -9.02 19.36 -21.02
CA PRO A 20 -9.63 19.19 -19.68
C PRO A 20 -10.11 17.76 -19.37
N GLY A 21 -10.67 17.06 -20.37
CA GLY A 21 -11.16 15.68 -20.25
C GLY A 21 -10.10 14.59 -20.46
N THR A 22 -8.84 14.97 -20.72
CA THR A 22 -7.74 14.00 -20.91
C THR A 22 -7.48 13.25 -19.62
N ALA A 23 -7.21 11.94 -19.70
CA ALA A 23 -6.85 11.15 -18.52
C ALA A 23 -5.50 11.61 -17.95
N VAL A 24 -5.37 11.63 -16.63
CA VAL A 24 -4.11 11.97 -15.95
C VAL A 24 -3.02 10.95 -16.29
N VAL A 25 -3.37 9.67 -16.31
CA VAL A 25 -2.47 8.58 -16.72
C VAL A 25 -2.93 8.02 -18.07
N LEU A 26 -2.07 8.04 -19.07
CA LEU A 26 -2.39 7.55 -20.41
C LEU A 26 -2.47 6.00 -20.44
N PRO A 27 -3.29 5.41 -21.34
CA PRO A 27 -3.57 3.97 -21.37
C PRO A 27 -2.36 3.04 -21.27
N PRO A 28 -1.20 3.31 -21.93
CA PRO A 28 -0.04 2.43 -21.84
C PRO A 28 0.55 2.26 -20.42
N PHE A 29 0.25 3.19 -19.51
CA PHE A 29 0.78 3.20 -18.14
C PHE A 29 -0.26 2.82 -17.08
N VAL A 30 -1.52 2.63 -17.48
CA VAL A 30 -2.61 2.33 -16.55
C VAL A 30 -2.54 0.85 -16.16
N VAL A 31 -2.42 0.59 -14.86
CA VAL A 31 -2.62 -0.73 -14.29
C VAL A 31 -4.12 -1.03 -14.25
N ALA A 32 -4.55 -2.08 -14.95
CA ALA A 32 -5.96 -2.44 -15.13
C ALA A 32 -6.76 -2.49 -13.82
N MET A 33 -6.20 -3.07 -12.75
CA MET A 33 -6.87 -3.18 -11.44
C MET A 33 -7.25 -1.83 -10.83
N HIS A 34 -6.53 -0.76 -11.18
CA HIS A 34 -6.73 0.60 -10.65
C HIS A 34 -7.18 1.59 -11.74
N ALA A 35 -7.58 1.11 -12.92
CA ALA A 35 -8.00 1.97 -14.02
C ALA A 35 -9.19 2.87 -13.64
N HIS A 36 -10.09 2.36 -12.81
CA HIS A 36 -11.25 3.09 -12.28
C HIS A 36 -10.90 4.29 -11.38
N LEU A 37 -9.64 4.40 -10.92
CA LEU A 37 -9.16 5.52 -10.11
C LEU A 37 -8.56 6.66 -10.94
N ASN A 38 -8.52 6.53 -12.27
CA ASN A 38 -7.87 7.50 -13.14
C ASN A 38 -8.72 8.77 -13.29
N ALA A 39 -8.18 9.89 -12.82
CA ALA A 39 -8.82 11.20 -12.90
C ALA A 39 -8.68 11.84 -14.28
N ARG A 40 -9.39 12.95 -14.48
CA ARG A 40 -9.25 13.84 -15.63
C ARG A 40 -8.27 14.97 -15.31
N TYR A 41 -7.64 15.53 -16.35
CA TYR A 41 -6.63 16.57 -16.23
C TYR A 41 -7.16 17.80 -15.46
N ALA A 42 -8.41 18.20 -15.71
CA ALA A 42 -9.01 19.35 -15.02
C ALA A 42 -9.29 19.11 -13.52
N ASP A 43 -9.37 17.85 -13.06
CA ASP A 43 -9.82 17.51 -11.72
C ASP A 43 -8.92 18.12 -10.63
N ALA A 44 -9.52 18.46 -9.49
CA ALA A 44 -8.82 19.09 -8.36
C ALA A 44 -7.80 18.16 -7.67
N ALA A 45 -7.91 16.84 -7.90
CA ALA A 45 -7.04 15.84 -7.30
C ALA A 45 -6.67 14.76 -8.33
N TRP A 46 -5.40 14.37 -8.36
CA TRP A 46 -4.87 13.38 -9.28
C TRP A 46 -4.37 12.14 -8.51
N PRO A 47 -5.15 11.05 -8.47
CA PRO A 47 -4.71 9.78 -7.90
C PRO A 47 -3.60 9.17 -8.74
N LEU A 48 -2.52 8.71 -8.10
CA LEU A 48 -1.43 7.98 -8.75
C LEU A 48 -1.57 6.46 -8.62
N GLY A 49 -2.66 5.98 -8.01
CA GLY A 49 -3.03 4.57 -7.95
C GLY A 49 -2.97 3.84 -9.30
N PRO A 50 -3.42 4.45 -10.43
CA PRO A 50 -3.33 3.83 -11.74
C PRO A 50 -1.90 3.50 -12.22
N LEU A 51 -0.85 4.07 -11.62
CA LEU A 51 0.56 3.82 -11.98
C LEU A 51 1.23 2.67 -11.21
N THR A 52 0.52 2.03 -10.27
CA THR A 52 1.11 0.99 -9.42
C THR A 52 0.20 -0.21 -9.27
N ALA A 53 0.77 -1.40 -9.50
CA ALA A 53 0.16 -2.69 -9.17
C ALA A 53 0.67 -3.22 -7.83
N ASN A 54 1.66 -2.54 -7.22
CA ASN A 54 2.28 -3.00 -5.97
C ASN A 54 1.26 -2.87 -4.82
N PRO A 55 0.87 -3.99 -4.19
CA PRO A 55 -0.12 -3.99 -3.10
C PRO A 55 0.38 -3.28 -1.83
N SER A 56 1.70 -3.23 -1.63
CA SER A 56 2.32 -2.52 -0.49
C SER A 56 2.48 -1.02 -0.72
N ALA A 57 2.28 -0.54 -1.96
CA ALA A 57 2.48 0.87 -2.27
C ALA A 57 1.25 1.70 -1.88
N TYR A 58 1.49 2.79 -1.16
CA TYR A 58 0.46 3.79 -0.91
C TYR A 58 -0.06 4.38 -2.23
N ARG A 59 -1.38 4.37 -2.40
CA ARG A 59 -2.08 5.02 -3.52
C ARG A 59 -2.17 6.52 -3.28
N ARG A 60 -1.04 7.21 -3.43
CA ARG A 60 -0.94 8.65 -3.17
C ARG A 60 -1.78 9.46 -4.16
N VAL A 61 -2.23 10.63 -3.71
CA VAL A 61 -3.05 11.55 -4.48
C VAL A 61 -2.39 12.93 -4.44
N ILE A 62 -2.23 13.56 -5.61
CA ILE A 62 -1.77 14.95 -5.70
C ILE A 62 -3.00 15.84 -5.55
N TYR A 63 -2.99 16.72 -4.55
CA TYR A 63 -4.07 17.69 -4.33
C TYR A 63 -3.63 19.07 -4.82
N TRP A 64 -4.24 19.54 -5.91
CA TRP A 64 -3.87 20.82 -6.53
C TRP A 64 -4.28 22.04 -5.71
N ARG A 65 -5.19 21.90 -4.75
CA ARG A 65 -5.50 22.95 -3.76
C ARG A 65 -4.30 23.39 -2.92
N ASN A 66 -3.27 22.55 -2.83
CA ASN A 66 -2.02 22.86 -2.10
C ASN A 66 -1.03 23.67 -2.96
N CYS A 67 -1.30 23.81 -4.27
CA CYS A 67 -0.52 24.60 -5.19
C CYS A 67 -1.10 26.01 -5.29
N PRO A 68 -0.28 27.06 -5.21
CA PRO A 68 -0.71 28.42 -5.54
C PRO A 68 -1.40 28.48 -6.89
N ALA A 69 -2.51 29.20 -6.96
CA ALA A 69 -3.32 29.32 -8.19
C ALA A 69 -2.51 29.87 -9.37
N VAL A 70 -1.55 30.76 -9.09
CA VAL A 70 -0.68 31.39 -10.11
C VAL A 70 0.22 30.40 -10.84
N PHE A 71 0.60 29.29 -10.19
CA PHE A 71 1.49 28.27 -10.77
C PHE A 71 0.74 26.98 -11.15
N ALA A 72 -0.55 26.88 -10.85
CA ALA A 72 -1.31 25.63 -10.96
C ALA A 72 -1.29 25.08 -12.39
N ASP A 73 -1.51 25.92 -13.40
CA ASP A 73 -1.54 25.48 -14.80
C ASP A 73 -0.17 25.03 -15.31
N GLU A 74 0.89 25.78 -15.00
CA GLU A 74 2.26 25.47 -15.42
C GLU A 74 2.74 24.16 -14.76
N LEU A 75 2.50 24.00 -13.46
CA LEU A 75 2.89 22.78 -12.74
C LEU A 75 2.02 21.58 -13.08
N ARG A 76 0.73 21.76 -13.38
CA ARG A 76 -0.13 20.69 -13.89
C ARG A 76 0.41 20.15 -15.20
N LEU A 77 0.75 21.03 -16.13
CA LEU A 77 1.29 20.61 -17.43
C LEU A 77 2.64 19.89 -17.29
N ALA A 78 3.56 20.44 -16.48
CA ALA A 78 4.84 19.78 -16.21
C ALA A 78 4.66 18.42 -15.52
N SER A 79 3.71 18.32 -14.59
CA SER A 79 3.40 17.08 -13.86
C SER A 79 2.80 16.02 -14.77
N TRP A 80 1.83 16.39 -15.61
CA TRP A 80 1.23 15.49 -16.58
C TRP A 80 2.26 15.01 -17.62
N THR A 81 3.14 15.91 -18.07
CA THR A 81 4.26 15.58 -18.95
C THR A 81 5.23 14.61 -18.28
N MET A 82 5.54 14.76 -16.99
CA MET A 82 6.39 13.82 -16.27
C MET A 82 5.72 12.45 -16.06
N ILE A 83 4.42 12.41 -15.76
CA ILE A 83 3.66 11.17 -15.56
C ILE A 83 3.65 10.33 -16.84
N ASN A 84 3.42 10.98 -17.98
CA ASN A 84 3.19 10.30 -19.26
C ASN A 84 4.41 10.27 -20.18
N GLY A 85 5.42 11.09 -19.90
CA GLY A 85 6.62 11.26 -20.73
C GLY A 85 7.85 10.56 -20.16
N ARG A 86 9.01 10.86 -20.74
CA ARG A 86 10.31 10.38 -20.27
C ARG A 86 11.38 11.40 -20.57
N LEU A 87 12.40 11.47 -19.71
CA LEU A 87 13.57 12.31 -19.97
C LEU A 87 14.35 11.80 -21.20
N ARG A 88 14.99 12.73 -21.91
CA ARG A 88 15.79 12.41 -23.10
C ARG A 88 17.04 11.60 -22.71
N PRO A 89 17.45 10.57 -23.47
CA PRO A 89 18.67 9.82 -23.20
C PRO A 89 19.94 10.68 -23.16
N THR A 90 20.01 11.71 -24.02
CA THR A 90 21.13 12.68 -24.03
C THR A 90 21.22 13.46 -22.72
N PHE A 91 20.08 13.82 -22.14
CA PHE A 91 19.98 14.49 -20.86
C PHE A 91 20.44 13.60 -19.70
N LEU A 92 20.12 12.30 -19.76
CA LEU A 92 20.51 11.31 -18.76
C LEU A 92 22.01 11.00 -18.84
N ARG A 93 22.58 10.84 -20.05
CA ARG A 93 24.01 10.56 -20.25
C ARG A 93 24.91 11.61 -19.60
N ALA A 94 24.54 12.89 -19.69
CA ALA A 94 25.30 13.97 -19.07
C ALA A 94 25.30 13.92 -17.52
N ARG A 95 24.37 13.19 -16.90
CA ARG A 95 24.14 13.17 -15.45
C ARG A 95 24.36 11.80 -14.80
N GLY A 96 24.53 10.76 -15.60
CA GLY A 96 24.74 9.38 -15.14
C GLY A 96 23.53 8.84 -14.38
N ALA A 97 23.78 7.96 -13.39
CA ALA A 97 22.75 7.31 -12.57
C ALA A 97 21.96 8.27 -11.64
N ARG A 98 22.27 9.56 -11.62
CA ARG A 98 21.61 10.57 -10.76
C ARG A 98 20.16 10.84 -11.14
N LEU A 99 19.81 10.65 -12.42
CA LEU A 99 18.45 10.81 -12.91
C LEU A 99 17.99 9.57 -13.67
N ARG A 100 16.70 9.29 -13.55
CA ARG A 100 16.02 8.17 -14.20
C ARG A 100 15.10 8.67 -15.30
N SER A 101 14.96 7.86 -16.35
CA SER A 101 14.11 8.16 -17.51
C SER A 101 12.64 8.33 -17.12
N ARG A 102 12.14 7.44 -16.25
CA ARG A 102 10.82 7.46 -15.62
C ARG A 102 10.93 7.19 -14.12
N LEU A 103 9.99 7.72 -13.38
CA LEU A 103 9.91 7.61 -11.92
C LEU A 103 8.81 6.62 -11.50
N SER A 104 8.97 6.00 -10.33
CA SER A 104 7.87 5.25 -9.71
C SER A 104 6.76 6.20 -9.25
N ALA A 105 5.55 5.69 -9.03
CA ALA A 105 4.41 6.50 -8.55
C ALA A 105 4.72 7.27 -7.25
N ALA A 106 5.47 6.65 -6.33
CA ALA A 106 5.92 7.30 -5.09
C ALA A 106 6.89 8.45 -5.37
N GLN A 107 7.88 8.24 -6.25
CA GLN A 107 8.85 9.26 -6.64
C GLN A 107 8.20 10.42 -7.43
N ILE A 108 7.21 10.13 -8.26
CA ILE A 108 6.38 11.15 -8.95
C ILE A 108 5.71 12.04 -7.91
N HIS A 109 5.02 11.44 -6.92
CA HIS A 109 4.37 12.20 -5.86
C HIS A 109 5.35 13.08 -5.09
N GLU A 110 6.49 12.52 -4.66
CA GLU A 110 7.52 13.27 -3.93
C GLU A 110 8.08 14.43 -4.76
N THR A 111 8.33 14.20 -6.05
CA THR A 111 8.83 15.22 -6.98
C THR A 111 7.82 16.36 -7.16
N ILE A 112 6.55 16.05 -7.40
CA ILE A 112 5.49 17.07 -7.56
C ILE A 112 5.24 17.80 -6.24
N SER A 113 5.30 17.11 -5.10
CA SER A 113 5.21 17.76 -3.79
C SER A 113 6.36 18.75 -3.58
N ALA A 114 7.56 18.44 -4.06
CA ALA A 114 8.69 19.38 -4.03
C ALA A 114 8.47 20.58 -4.95
N TRP A 115 7.85 20.40 -6.11
CA TRP A 115 7.48 21.51 -7.00
C TRP A 115 6.43 22.42 -6.39
N ILE A 116 5.43 21.85 -5.71
CA ILE A 116 4.43 22.63 -4.97
C ILE A 116 5.08 23.43 -3.84
N ARG A 117 6.06 22.86 -3.11
CA ARG A 117 6.83 23.60 -2.10
C ARG A 117 7.62 24.76 -2.71
N LEU A 118 8.28 24.54 -3.85
CA LEU A 118 8.94 25.61 -4.61
C LEU A 118 7.94 26.69 -5.01
N ALA A 119 6.78 26.34 -5.56
CA ALA A 119 5.76 27.31 -5.97
C ALA A 119 5.26 28.17 -4.80
N ASN A 120 5.02 27.58 -3.63
CA ASN A 120 4.67 28.32 -2.42
C ASN A 120 5.77 29.30 -2.00
N TRP A 121 7.04 28.87 -2.08
CA TRP A 121 8.17 29.76 -1.80
C TRP A 121 8.27 30.90 -2.84
N LEU A 122 8.08 30.62 -4.12
CA LEU A 122 8.10 31.63 -5.19
C LEU A 122 6.98 32.68 -5.00
N GLU A 123 5.76 32.24 -4.69
CA GLU A 123 4.63 33.14 -4.43
C GLU A 123 4.91 34.06 -3.23
N ALA A 124 5.48 33.51 -2.14
CA ALA A 124 5.88 34.29 -0.98
C ALA A 124 6.96 35.35 -1.29
N HIS A 125 7.76 35.15 -2.34
CA HIS A 125 8.76 36.10 -2.82
C HIS A 125 8.24 36.99 -3.98
N GLY A 126 6.93 37.00 -4.21
CA GLY A 126 6.29 37.86 -5.21
C GLY A 126 6.46 37.39 -6.66
N ILE A 127 7.02 36.21 -6.88
CA ILE A 127 7.19 35.63 -8.21
C ILE A 127 5.88 34.93 -8.60
N ARG A 128 5.40 35.20 -9.82
CA ARG A 128 4.06 34.77 -10.27
C ARG A 128 4.05 33.87 -11.50
N ARG A 129 5.19 33.65 -12.14
CA ARG A 129 5.35 32.77 -13.33
C ARG A 129 6.64 31.99 -13.24
N LEU A 130 6.66 30.74 -13.69
CA LEU A 130 7.90 29.94 -13.70
C LEU A 130 8.97 30.54 -14.61
N ALA A 131 8.60 31.29 -15.66
CA ALA A 131 9.52 32.05 -16.51
C ALA A 131 10.41 33.03 -15.72
N ASP A 132 9.87 33.63 -14.65
CA ASP A 132 10.57 34.62 -13.83
C ASP A 132 11.50 33.94 -12.80
N CYS A 133 11.43 32.61 -12.68
CA CYS A 133 12.30 31.81 -11.82
C CYS A 133 13.65 31.55 -12.50
N THR A 134 14.49 32.60 -12.54
CA THR A 134 15.84 32.56 -13.13
C THR A 134 16.81 31.70 -12.33
N THR A 135 18.00 31.43 -12.88
CA THR A 135 19.09 30.74 -12.17
C THR A 135 19.47 31.43 -10.85
N SER A 136 19.35 32.76 -10.76
CA SER A 136 19.60 33.51 -9.52
C SER A 136 18.51 33.26 -8.47
N VAL A 137 17.25 33.20 -8.89
CA VAL A 137 16.13 32.86 -7.98
C VAL A 137 16.30 31.44 -7.45
N LEU A 138 16.64 30.50 -8.34
CA LEU A 138 16.90 29.12 -7.94
C LEU A 138 18.10 29.00 -7.00
N HIS A 139 19.15 29.81 -7.19
CA HIS A 139 20.25 29.89 -6.24
C HIS A 139 19.76 30.29 -4.85
N SER A 140 18.96 31.36 -4.74
CA SER A 140 18.36 31.79 -3.47
C SER A 140 17.47 30.71 -2.85
N TYR A 141 16.70 29.97 -3.65
CA TYR A 141 15.92 28.84 -3.16
C TYR A 141 16.81 27.72 -2.61
N GLY A 142 17.92 27.40 -3.30
CA GLY A 142 18.89 26.43 -2.80
C GLY A 142 19.52 26.84 -1.47
N GLN A 143 19.88 28.12 -1.31
CA GLN A 143 20.37 28.67 -0.04
C GLN A 143 19.30 28.62 1.06
N HIS A 144 18.04 28.89 0.71
CA HIS A 144 16.92 28.72 1.62
C HIS A 144 16.80 27.25 2.11
N LEU A 145 16.88 26.27 1.21
CA LEU A 145 16.84 24.85 1.58
C LEU A 145 18.00 24.45 2.53
N LEU A 146 19.19 25.02 2.33
CA LEU A 146 20.32 24.83 3.23
C LEU A 146 20.04 25.43 4.62
N SER A 147 19.47 26.65 4.67
CA SER A 147 19.12 27.33 5.92
C SER A 147 18.01 26.65 6.73
N CYS A 148 17.18 25.83 6.09
CA CYS A 148 16.12 25.06 6.76
C CYS A 148 16.63 23.82 7.51
N HIS A 149 17.96 23.59 7.58
CA HIS A 149 18.61 22.51 8.34
C HIS A 149 17.98 21.12 8.14
N THR A 150 17.47 20.84 6.95
CA THR A 150 16.83 19.56 6.63
C THR A 150 17.88 18.49 6.32
N ASN A 151 17.56 17.22 6.48
CA ASN A 151 18.45 16.09 6.18
C ASN A 151 19.10 16.23 4.78
N ARG A 152 20.43 16.07 4.67
CA ARG A 152 21.21 16.16 3.43
C ARG A 152 20.62 15.36 2.27
N ASN A 153 20.16 14.13 2.51
CA ASN A 153 19.53 13.28 1.49
C ASN A 153 18.20 13.86 1.02
N HIS A 154 17.41 14.45 1.91
CA HIS A 154 16.15 15.11 1.54
C HIS A 154 16.40 16.37 0.71
N THR A 155 17.38 17.18 1.09
CA THR A 155 17.78 18.37 0.32
C THR A 155 18.26 17.98 -1.07
N HIS A 156 19.14 16.97 -1.16
CA HIS A 156 19.64 16.46 -2.44
C HIS A 156 18.49 15.94 -3.34
N LYS A 157 17.53 15.20 -2.79
CA LYS A 157 16.32 14.77 -3.53
C LYS A 157 15.49 15.96 -4.02
N THR A 158 15.35 17.01 -3.20
CA THR A 158 14.60 18.23 -3.55
C THR A 158 15.29 19.01 -4.67
N LEU A 159 16.61 19.19 -4.62
CA LEU A 159 17.38 19.82 -5.69
C LEU A 159 17.24 19.02 -7.01
N GLY A 160 17.30 17.69 -6.92
CA GLY A 160 17.06 16.80 -8.06
C GLY A 160 15.63 16.92 -8.61
N ALA A 161 14.62 17.11 -7.76
CA ALA A 161 13.24 17.37 -8.18
C ALA A 161 13.14 18.68 -8.98
N VAL A 162 13.79 19.76 -8.55
CA VAL A 162 13.79 21.04 -9.28
C VAL A 162 14.52 20.90 -10.62
N THR A 163 15.63 20.16 -10.68
CA THR A 163 16.28 19.83 -11.96
C THR A 163 15.35 19.06 -12.89
N ARG A 164 14.50 18.17 -12.36
CA ARG A 164 13.48 17.48 -13.16
C ARG A 164 12.39 18.43 -13.65
N LEU A 165 11.98 19.43 -12.86
CA LEU A 165 11.02 20.44 -13.32
C LEU A 165 11.56 21.16 -14.55
N TRP A 166 12.79 21.67 -14.48
CA TRP A 166 13.45 22.33 -15.62
C TRP A 166 13.60 21.42 -16.84
N ALA A 167 13.90 20.13 -16.61
CA ALA A 167 14.04 19.18 -17.70
C ALA A 167 12.70 18.85 -18.37
N PHE A 168 11.62 18.68 -17.61
CA PHE A 168 10.30 18.37 -18.15
C PHE A 168 9.57 19.59 -18.69
N ASP A 169 9.88 20.80 -18.20
CA ASP A 169 9.36 22.05 -18.76
C ASP A 169 9.70 22.18 -20.26
N GLN A 170 10.94 21.84 -20.63
CA GLN A 170 11.40 21.79 -22.02
C GLN A 170 10.73 20.69 -22.87
N LEU A 171 10.01 19.76 -22.23
CA LEU A 171 9.27 18.69 -22.89
C LEU A 171 7.75 18.92 -22.89
N CYS A 172 7.29 20.02 -22.29
CA CYS A 172 5.89 20.40 -22.30
C CYS A 172 5.49 20.95 -23.68
N ALA A 173 4.22 20.78 -24.05
CA ALA A 173 3.66 21.40 -25.25
C ALA A 173 3.73 22.93 -25.21
N ARG A 174 3.70 23.50 -24.01
CA ARG A 174 3.85 24.93 -23.74
C ARG A 174 4.82 25.13 -22.57
N PRO A 175 6.14 25.15 -22.83
CA PRO A 175 7.15 25.37 -21.80
C PRO A 175 6.91 26.73 -21.12
N ALA A 176 7.00 26.74 -19.79
CA ALA A 176 6.90 27.96 -19.00
C ALA A 176 8.22 28.75 -19.02
N GLY A 177 9.35 28.12 -19.29
CA GLY A 177 10.65 28.77 -19.45
C GLY A 177 11.41 28.95 -18.13
N ILE A 178 11.29 28.00 -17.20
CA ILE A 178 12.03 28.04 -15.94
C ILE A 178 13.54 28.06 -16.18
N GLY A 179 14.28 28.84 -15.37
CA GLY A 179 15.72 28.92 -15.45
C GLY A 179 16.41 27.58 -15.13
N ARG A 180 17.62 27.38 -15.68
CA ARG A 180 18.42 26.20 -15.35
C ARG A 180 18.92 26.29 -13.91
N PRO A 181 18.76 25.24 -13.08
CA PRO A 181 19.24 25.27 -11.70
C PRO A 181 20.77 25.34 -11.62
N PRO A 182 21.35 26.16 -10.73
CA PRO A 182 22.79 26.35 -10.65
C PRO A 182 23.56 25.10 -10.18
N TRP A 183 22.94 24.26 -9.34
CA TRP A 183 23.53 23.00 -8.88
C TRP A 183 23.58 21.91 -9.96
N ASP A 184 22.82 22.06 -11.04
CA ASP A 184 22.91 21.16 -12.18
C ASP A 184 24.22 21.35 -12.96
N GLU A 185 24.73 22.59 -12.99
CA GLU A 185 25.98 22.95 -13.67
C GLU A 185 27.19 22.83 -12.75
N ARG A 186 27.10 23.38 -11.53
CA ARG A 186 28.24 23.56 -10.63
C ARG A 186 28.37 22.46 -9.58
N GLY A 187 27.40 21.56 -9.48
CA GLY A 187 27.31 20.54 -8.43
C GLY A 187 26.38 20.97 -7.29
N ALA A 188 25.83 19.98 -6.58
CA ALA A 188 24.85 20.21 -5.52
C ALA A 188 25.47 20.49 -4.16
N ASP A 189 26.74 20.17 -3.95
CA ASP A 189 27.38 20.16 -2.62
C ASP A 189 27.30 21.51 -1.89
N ASP A 190 27.42 22.63 -2.61
CA ASP A 190 27.29 23.99 -2.06
C ASP A 190 25.91 24.32 -1.47
N TYR A 191 24.91 23.49 -1.76
CA TYR A 191 23.52 23.64 -1.33
C TYR A 191 23.10 22.55 -0.35
N LEU A 192 24.04 21.69 0.06
CA LEU A 192 23.79 20.57 0.94
C LEU A 192 24.39 20.83 2.32
N PRO A 193 23.68 20.48 3.40
CA PRO A 193 24.27 20.43 4.73
C PRO A 193 25.51 19.53 4.76
N ALA A 194 26.38 19.73 5.74
CA ALA A 194 27.58 18.90 5.92
C ALA A 194 27.23 17.40 5.87
N ALA A 195 28.09 16.61 5.22
CA ALA A 195 27.88 15.18 5.14
C ALA A 195 27.97 14.57 6.53
N THR A 196 26.87 13.99 7.01
CA THR A 196 26.89 13.13 8.18
C THR A 196 27.42 11.76 7.76
N ILE A 197 28.32 11.18 8.55
CA ILE A 197 28.93 9.87 8.29
C ILE A 197 27.88 8.74 8.35
N THR A 198 26.74 9.00 8.99
CA THR A 198 25.60 8.09 9.12
C THR A 198 24.56 8.39 8.03
N GLY A 199 24.23 7.40 7.20
CA GLY A 199 23.06 7.47 6.32
C GLY A 199 23.03 6.44 5.19
N GLY A 200 23.27 5.15 5.49
CA GLY A 200 22.98 4.05 4.56
C GLY A 200 21.50 3.66 4.53
N GLU A 201 21.01 3.13 3.39
CA GLU A 201 19.63 2.59 3.25
C GLU A 201 19.36 1.38 4.19
N ASN A 202 20.41 0.78 4.75
CA ASN A 202 20.37 -0.43 5.59
C ASN A 202 20.93 -0.18 7.00
N GLU A 203 20.63 0.96 7.63
CA GLU A 203 21.08 1.25 9.00
C GLU A 203 20.21 0.64 10.10
N THR A 204 19.01 0.17 9.77
CA THR A 204 18.19 -0.55 10.75
C THR A 204 18.89 -1.86 11.09
N GLU A 205 19.35 -1.97 12.35
CA GLU A 205 19.92 -3.20 12.86
C GLU A 205 18.95 -4.37 12.59
N PRO A 206 19.44 -5.50 12.06
CA PRO A 206 18.61 -6.69 11.91
C PRO A 206 17.91 -7.02 13.23
N LEU A 207 16.67 -7.52 13.16
CA LEU A 207 15.97 -7.96 14.35
C LEU A 207 16.83 -9.00 15.09
N ALA A 208 17.06 -8.76 16.39
CA ALA A 208 17.84 -9.65 17.22
C ALA A 208 17.29 -11.09 17.15
N GLU A 209 18.18 -12.08 17.11
CA GLU A 209 17.84 -13.50 17.01
C GLU A 209 16.87 -13.94 18.13
N GLN A 210 17.05 -13.38 19.33
CA GLN A 210 16.24 -13.64 20.51
C GLN A 210 14.79 -13.15 20.35
N THR A 211 14.53 -12.22 19.42
CA THR A 211 13.20 -11.71 19.10
C THR A 211 12.59 -12.47 17.93
N ILE A 212 13.36 -12.66 16.84
CA ILE A 212 12.82 -13.25 15.61
C ILE A 212 12.63 -14.76 15.71
N GLY A 213 13.48 -15.47 16.47
CA GLY A 213 13.37 -16.92 16.68
C GLY A 213 12.00 -17.32 17.28
N PRO A 214 11.62 -16.80 18.45
CA PRO A 214 10.31 -17.07 19.04
C PRO A 214 9.14 -16.62 18.15
N LEU A 215 9.27 -15.47 17.48
CA LEU A 215 8.24 -14.97 16.57
C LEU A 215 8.01 -15.94 15.41
N LEU A 216 9.08 -16.44 14.79
CA LEU A 216 8.99 -17.37 13.67
C LEU A 216 8.42 -18.73 14.12
N ILE A 217 8.84 -19.23 15.28
CA ILE A 217 8.28 -20.46 15.87
C ILE A 217 6.77 -20.31 16.04
N TRP A 218 6.30 -19.23 16.68
CA TRP A 218 4.87 -19.02 16.88
C TRP A 218 4.11 -18.74 15.59
N ALA A 219 4.73 -18.09 14.60
CA ALA A 219 4.12 -17.90 13.29
C ALA A 219 3.91 -19.25 12.57
N MET A 220 4.91 -20.13 12.56
CA MET A 220 4.78 -21.48 11.99
C MET A 220 3.71 -22.28 12.76
N ARG A 221 3.75 -22.28 14.10
CA ARG A 221 2.71 -22.96 14.90
C ARG A 221 1.30 -22.45 14.63
N MET A 222 1.12 -21.15 14.41
CA MET A 222 -0.19 -20.59 14.06
C MET A 222 -0.70 -21.12 12.71
N ILE A 223 0.20 -21.38 11.76
CA ILE A 223 -0.13 -21.91 10.44
C ILE A 223 -0.33 -23.42 10.50
N ASP A 224 0.60 -24.15 11.10
CA ASP A 224 0.66 -25.61 11.05
C ASP A 224 -0.30 -26.27 12.06
N ASP A 225 -0.41 -25.71 13.27
CA ASP A 225 -1.19 -26.33 14.35
C ASP A 225 -2.60 -25.72 14.51
N LEU A 226 -2.79 -24.43 14.18
CA LEU A 226 -3.97 -23.66 14.60
C LEU A 226 -4.82 -23.12 13.44
N ALA A 227 -4.35 -23.21 12.20
CA ALA A 227 -5.01 -22.54 11.07
C ALA A 227 -6.39 -23.12 10.78
N GLU A 228 -6.55 -24.44 10.86
CA GLU A 228 -7.83 -25.11 10.59
C GLU A 228 -8.96 -24.59 11.50
N ASP A 229 -8.69 -24.52 12.81
CA ASP A 229 -9.64 -23.98 13.80
C ASP A 229 -10.01 -22.52 13.50
N ILE A 230 -9.02 -21.68 13.19
CA ILE A 230 -9.22 -20.26 12.90
C ILE A 230 -10.04 -20.07 11.62
N LEU A 231 -9.74 -20.84 10.57
CA LEU A 231 -10.46 -20.78 9.30
C LEU A 231 -11.89 -21.28 9.45
N ALA A 232 -12.12 -22.37 10.19
CA ALA A 232 -13.45 -22.89 10.50
C ALA A 232 -14.28 -21.87 11.29
N ALA A 233 -13.70 -21.29 12.34
CA ALA A 233 -14.33 -20.22 13.11
C ALA A 233 -14.66 -18.99 12.25
N TRP A 234 -13.77 -18.62 11.33
CA TRP A 234 -14.01 -17.53 10.40
C TRP A 234 -15.21 -17.80 9.49
N VAL A 235 -15.29 -18.99 8.89
CA VAL A 235 -16.43 -19.40 8.07
C VAL A 235 -17.73 -19.37 8.88
N GLU A 236 -17.72 -19.88 10.11
CA GLU A 236 -18.91 -19.87 10.97
C GLU A 236 -19.33 -18.45 11.37
N THR A 237 -18.37 -17.58 11.67
CA THR A 237 -18.62 -16.17 11.97
C THR A 237 -19.25 -15.46 10.76
N GLN A 238 -18.77 -15.73 9.54
CA GLN A 238 -19.37 -15.20 8.31
C GLN A 238 -20.79 -15.73 8.11
N ARG A 239 -21.03 -17.04 8.34
CA ARG A 239 -22.35 -17.65 8.24
C ARG A 239 -23.36 -16.99 9.19
N LEU A 240 -23.00 -16.86 10.47
CA LEU A 240 -23.84 -16.23 11.49
C LEU A 240 -24.12 -14.76 11.19
N THR A 241 -23.11 -14.03 10.71
CA THR A 241 -23.26 -12.62 10.31
C THR A 241 -24.22 -12.48 9.12
N GLU A 242 -24.13 -13.38 8.15
CA GLU A 242 -24.99 -13.38 6.96
C GLU A 242 -26.44 -13.75 7.31
N VAL A 243 -26.64 -14.73 8.19
CA VAL A 243 -27.95 -15.06 8.76
C VAL A 243 -28.52 -13.82 9.47
N ALA A 244 -27.75 -13.17 10.34
CA ALA A 244 -28.21 -11.99 11.06
C ALA A 244 -28.59 -10.82 10.13
N ARG A 245 -27.92 -10.71 8.98
CA ARG A 245 -28.18 -9.68 7.96
C ARG A 245 -29.45 -9.95 7.16
N THR A 246 -29.75 -11.21 6.87
CA THR A 246 -30.81 -11.62 5.93
C THR A 246 -32.10 -12.05 6.61
N THR A 247 -32.04 -12.43 7.89
CA THR A 247 -33.18 -12.96 8.65
C THR A 247 -34.27 -11.92 8.83
N THR A 248 -35.49 -12.29 8.44
CA THR A 248 -36.72 -11.54 8.71
C THR A 248 -37.37 -12.02 10.01
N GLY A 249 -38.21 -11.18 10.62
CA GLY A 249 -38.83 -11.51 11.90
C GLY A 249 -39.82 -12.66 11.78
N THR A 250 -39.51 -13.82 12.36
CA THR A 250 -40.40 -14.98 12.40
C THR A 250 -40.82 -15.31 13.84
N PRO A 251 -42.03 -15.90 14.06
CA PRO A 251 -42.42 -16.39 15.38
C PRO A 251 -41.43 -17.43 15.94
N HIS A 252 -40.90 -18.29 15.06
CA HIS A 252 -39.92 -19.32 15.43
C HIS A 252 -38.61 -18.68 15.95
N GLY A 253 -38.05 -17.70 15.22
CA GLY A 253 -36.84 -17.00 15.66
C GLY A 253 -37.03 -16.27 16.99
N LYS A 254 -38.19 -15.62 17.19
CA LYS A 254 -38.52 -15.02 18.49
C LYS A 254 -38.56 -16.06 19.61
N ALA A 255 -39.23 -17.19 19.39
CA ALA A 255 -39.34 -18.25 20.40
C ALA A 255 -37.96 -18.86 20.72
N ALA A 256 -37.10 -19.05 19.72
CA ALA A 256 -35.74 -19.52 19.91
C ALA A 256 -34.88 -18.53 20.72
N LEU A 257 -35.01 -17.22 20.47
CA LEU A 257 -34.35 -16.18 21.26
C LEU A 257 -34.80 -16.17 22.72
N GLU A 258 -36.11 -16.22 22.97
CA GLU A 258 -36.66 -16.27 24.32
C GLU A 258 -36.23 -17.57 25.03
N ALA A 259 -36.26 -18.72 24.34
CA ALA A 259 -35.80 -20.00 24.88
C ALA A 259 -34.29 -20.01 25.21
N PHE A 260 -33.47 -19.34 24.41
CA PHE A 260 -32.03 -19.21 24.66
C PHE A 260 -31.74 -18.29 25.87
N LEU A 261 -32.41 -17.15 25.97
CA LEU A 261 -32.13 -16.15 27.01
C LEU A 261 -32.80 -16.44 28.36
N ALA A 262 -33.99 -17.05 28.37
CA ALA A 262 -34.74 -17.34 29.60
C ALA A 262 -33.91 -18.07 30.68
N PRO A 263 -33.19 -19.18 30.40
CA PRO A 263 -32.39 -19.86 31.42
C PRO A 263 -31.23 -18.98 31.91
N LEU A 264 -30.60 -18.18 31.04
CA LEU A 264 -29.51 -17.29 31.43
C LEU A 264 -30.00 -16.14 32.32
N LEU A 265 -31.18 -15.58 32.01
CA LEU A 265 -31.83 -14.58 32.83
C LEU A 265 -32.19 -15.13 34.21
N ALA A 266 -32.85 -16.29 34.26
CA ALA A 266 -33.30 -16.93 35.50
C ALA A 266 -32.13 -17.34 36.41
N ALA A 267 -31.05 -17.87 35.84
CA ALA A 267 -29.89 -18.35 36.59
C ALA A 267 -28.93 -17.24 37.04
N GLY A 268 -29.14 -15.98 36.65
CA GLY A 268 -28.17 -14.93 36.93
C GLY A 268 -26.94 -14.96 36.02
N SER A 269 -26.88 -15.86 35.03
CA SER A 269 -25.70 -16.13 34.20
C SER A 269 -25.32 -14.99 33.25
N PRO A 270 -24.04 -14.86 32.88
CA PRO A 270 -23.58 -13.89 31.90
C PRO A 270 -24.34 -13.98 30.56
N LEU A 271 -24.62 -12.83 29.95
CA LEU A 271 -25.31 -12.77 28.65
C LEU A 271 -24.32 -12.56 27.51
N PRO A 272 -24.55 -13.15 26.31
CA PRO A 272 -23.67 -12.94 25.16
C PRO A 272 -23.41 -11.46 24.89
N ALA A 273 -22.16 -11.05 25.03
CA ALA A 273 -21.74 -9.67 24.95
C ALA A 273 -20.56 -9.52 23.98
N SER A 274 -20.52 -8.40 23.28
CA SER A 274 -19.40 -8.02 22.44
C SER A 274 -18.85 -6.66 22.86
N ARG A 275 -17.62 -6.34 22.44
CA ARG A 275 -17.01 -5.03 22.68
C ARG A 275 -16.97 -4.23 21.40
N ILE A 276 -17.63 -3.07 21.40
CA ILE A 276 -17.59 -2.10 20.29
C ILE A 276 -16.95 -0.83 20.82
N ARG A 277 -15.80 -0.43 20.25
CA ARG A 277 -15.04 0.77 20.65
C ARG A 277 -14.74 0.85 22.16
N GLY A 278 -14.52 -0.29 22.80
CA GLY A 278 -14.23 -0.40 24.23
C GLY A 278 -15.46 -0.54 25.13
N GLU A 279 -16.66 -0.27 24.61
CA GLU A 279 -17.90 -0.44 25.35
C GLU A 279 -18.46 -1.86 25.20
N VAL A 280 -18.96 -2.43 26.30
CA VAL A 280 -19.63 -3.72 26.32
C VAL A 280 -21.07 -3.54 25.90
N CYS A 281 -21.49 -4.27 24.87
CA CYS A 281 -22.86 -4.27 24.37
C CYS A 281 -23.38 -5.69 24.19
N LEU A 282 -24.70 -5.83 24.14
CA LEU A 282 -25.36 -7.10 23.81
C LEU A 282 -24.89 -7.58 22.42
N ALA A 283 -24.48 -8.85 22.31
CA ALA A 283 -24.01 -9.44 21.07
C ALA A 283 -25.17 -9.77 20.11
N ALA A 284 -25.90 -8.74 19.66
CA ALA A 284 -27.11 -8.88 18.87
C ALA A 284 -26.90 -9.64 17.54
N THR A 285 -25.76 -9.44 16.87
CA THR A 285 -25.43 -10.18 15.64
C THR A 285 -25.27 -11.67 15.90
N TYR A 286 -24.54 -12.03 16.97
CA TYR A 286 -24.36 -13.41 17.38
C TYR A 286 -25.72 -14.05 17.75
N LEU A 287 -26.49 -13.40 18.64
CA LEU A 287 -27.82 -13.86 19.05
C LEU A 287 -28.75 -14.06 17.84
N SER A 288 -28.74 -13.14 16.89
CA SER A 288 -29.51 -13.26 15.65
C SER A 288 -29.06 -14.46 14.82
N GLY A 289 -27.75 -14.65 14.65
CA GLY A 289 -27.19 -15.76 13.89
C GLY A 289 -27.51 -17.14 14.48
N ILE A 290 -27.45 -17.28 15.81
CA ILE A 290 -27.67 -18.59 16.46
C ILE A 290 -29.16 -18.93 16.66
N THR A 291 -30.03 -17.92 16.77
CA THR A 291 -31.46 -18.13 17.06
C THR A 291 -32.37 -17.93 15.84
N GLY A 292 -31.88 -17.29 14.78
CA GLY A 292 -32.72 -16.87 13.65
C GLY A 292 -33.75 -15.79 14.02
N ALA A 293 -33.56 -15.07 15.13
CA ALA A 293 -34.33 -13.89 15.44
C ALA A 293 -33.84 -12.68 14.63
N SER A 294 -34.76 -11.84 14.17
CA SER A 294 -34.39 -10.60 13.49
C SER A 294 -33.92 -9.53 14.46
N ARG A 295 -33.16 -8.55 13.95
CA ARG A 295 -32.66 -7.43 14.77
C ARG A 295 -33.76 -6.71 15.52
N ALA A 296 -34.90 -6.46 14.87
CA ALA A 296 -36.05 -5.80 15.49
C ALA A 296 -36.67 -6.62 16.65
N GLN A 297 -36.62 -7.96 16.58
CA GLN A 297 -37.10 -8.82 17.67
C GLN A 297 -36.16 -8.77 18.87
N ILE A 298 -34.85 -8.78 18.62
CA ILE A 298 -33.83 -8.62 19.67
C ILE A 298 -33.95 -7.25 20.32
N ASP A 299 -34.09 -6.17 19.54
CA ASP A 299 -34.20 -4.81 20.07
C ASP A 299 -35.47 -4.63 20.92
N LYS A 300 -36.60 -5.21 20.50
CA LYS A 300 -37.85 -5.22 21.29
C LYS A 300 -37.69 -5.97 22.61
N LEU A 301 -37.05 -7.15 22.58
CA LEU A 301 -36.80 -7.92 23.79
C LEU A 301 -35.83 -7.20 24.72
N ASN A 302 -34.79 -6.56 24.16
CA ASN A 302 -33.85 -5.72 24.88
C ASN A 302 -34.54 -4.54 25.59
N GLN A 303 -35.48 -3.86 24.93
CA GLN A 303 -36.26 -2.78 25.54
C GLN A 303 -37.15 -3.27 26.70
N ARG A 304 -37.70 -4.48 26.58
CA ARG A 304 -38.58 -5.07 27.60
C ARG A 304 -37.81 -5.55 28.84
N GLU A 305 -36.69 -6.23 28.62
CA GLU A 305 -35.94 -6.94 29.68
C GLU A 305 -34.63 -6.24 30.09
N GLY A 306 -34.27 -5.12 29.45
CA GLY A 306 -33.02 -4.40 29.72
C GLY A 306 -31.75 -5.19 29.39
N LEU A 307 -31.81 -6.09 28.40
CA LEU A 307 -30.74 -7.06 28.10
C LEU A 307 -29.36 -6.44 27.93
N ALA A 308 -29.25 -5.24 27.35
CA ALA A 308 -28.00 -4.53 27.13
C ALA A 308 -27.38 -4.06 28.45
N ALA A 309 -28.18 -3.55 29.39
CA ALA A 309 -27.71 -3.18 30.71
C ALA A 309 -27.24 -4.42 31.49
N VAL A 310 -27.98 -5.52 31.35
CA VAL A 310 -27.63 -6.81 31.94
C VAL A 310 -26.32 -7.35 31.33
N ALA A 311 -26.17 -7.36 30.00
CA ALA A 311 -24.95 -7.79 29.33
C ALA A 311 -23.73 -6.92 29.68
N ALA A 312 -23.93 -5.61 29.93
CA ALA A 312 -22.87 -4.72 30.40
C ALA A 312 -22.42 -5.05 31.83
N GLN A 313 -23.34 -5.44 32.72
CA GLN A 313 -23.02 -5.84 34.10
C GLN A 313 -22.40 -7.23 34.19
N ARG A 314 -22.85 -8.16 33.36
CA ARG A 314 -22.40 -9.56 33.34
C ARG A 314 -22.10 -10.02 31.89
N PRO A 315 -20.97 -9.57 31.32
CA PRO A 315 -20.59 -9.94 29.96
C PRO A 315 -20.28 -11.44 29.86
N GLY A 316 -20.97 -12.12 28.96
CA GLY A 316 -20.81 -13.53 28.64
C GLY A 316 -20.18 -13.76 27.27
N PRO A 317 -19.58 -14.95 27.06
CA PRO A 317 -18.94 -15.29 25.80
C PRO A 317 -19.97 -15.54 24.68
N CYS A 318 -19.47 -15.57 23.45
CA CYS A 318 -20.19 -15.93 22.24
C CYS A 318 -19.48 -17.10 21.55
N PRO A 319 -19.48 -18.30 22.17
CA PRO A 319 -18.75 -19.44 21.62
C PRO A 319 -19.33 -19.86 20.27
N LEU A 320 -18.45 -20.19 19.34
CA LEU A 320 -18.77 -20.76 18.04
C LEU A 320 -18.86 -22.27 18.15
N ASP A 321 -19.78 -22.87 17.40
CA ASP A 321 -19.95 -24.31 17.29
C ASP A 321 -18.98 -24.88 16.24
N VAL A 322 -17.68 -24.84 16.56
CA VAL A 322 -16.61 -25.36 15.73
C VAL A 322 -15.71 -26.28 16.57
N PRO A 323 -15.28 -27.44 16.02
CA PRO A 323 -14.35 -28.31 16.72
C PRO A 323 -13.00 -27.61 16.89
N ILE A 324 -12.35 -27.83 18.03
CA ILE A 324 -10.98 -27.38 18.28
C ILE A 324 -10.05 -28.59 18.10
N THR A 325 -9.27 -28.58 17.02
CA THR A 325 -8.31 -29.65 16.70
C THR A 325 -6.89 -29.27 17.10
N GLY A 326 -6.56 -27.98 17.13
CA GLY A 326 -5.23 -27.46 17.42
C GLY A 326 -4.77 -27.70 18.85
N ARG A 327 -3.47 -27.96 19.04
CA ARG A 327 -2.89 -28.30 20.35
C ARG A 327 -1.62 -27.52 20.65
N ILE A 328 -1.51 -27.06 21.90
CA ILE A 328 -0.29 -26.47 22.47
C ILE A 328 0.16 -27.33 23.64
N ALA A 329 1.38 -27.87 23.57
CA ALA A 329 1.92 -28.78 24.58
C ALA A 329 0.99 -29.96 24.89
N GLY A 330 0.37 -30.54 23.85
CA GLY A 330 -0.56 -31.68 23.95
C GLY A 330 -1.99 -31.34 24.38
N LEU A 331 -2.24 -30.13 24.87
CA LEU A 331 -3.56 -29.67 25.30
C LEU A 331 -4.25 -28.88 24.18
N PRO A 332 -5.60 -28.93 24.07
CA PRO A 332 -6.34 -28.03 23.19
C PRO A 332 -5.96 -26.58 23.47
N TRP A 333 -5.64 -25.83 22.42
CA TRP A 333 -5.18 -24.44 22.59
C TRP A 333 -6.27 -23.49 23.08
N ARG A 334 -7.53 -23.88 22.89
CA ARG A 334 -8.74 -23.21 23.37
C ARG A 334 -9.79 -24.25 23.74
N GLN A 335 -10.74 -23.85 24.58
CA GLN A 335 -11.94 -24.64 24.85
C GLN A 335 -13.00 -24.44 23.75
N ALA A 336 -13.17 -23.20 23.30
CA ALA A 336 -13.98 -22.80 22.17
C ALA A 336 -13.44 -21.48 21.62
N LEU A 337 -13.71 -21.19 20.34
CA LEU A 337 -13.41 -19.89 19.73
C LEU A 337 -14.61 -18.97 19.85
N ASP A 338 -14.36 -17.69 20.15
CA ASP A 338 -15.40 -16.69 20.34
C ASP A 338 -15.70 -15.92 19.04
N PHE A 339 -16.98 -15.66 18.77
CA PHE A 339 -17.44 -14.87 17.63
C PHE A 339 -16.72 -13.51 17.52
N ALA A 340 -16.43 -12.86 18.64
CA ALA A 340 -15.79 -11.54 18.66
C ALA A 340 -14.26 -11.59 18.44
N GLU A 341 -13.58 -12.70 18.74
CA GLU A 341 -12.12 -12.80 18.59
C GLU A 341 -11.70 -13.25 17.18
N THR A 342 -12.58 -13.93 16.46
CA THR A 342 -12.34 -14.50 15.13
C THR A 342 -11.72 -13.52 14.10
N PRO A 343 -12.16 -12.26 13.97
CA PRO A 343 -11.49 -11.32 13.05
C PRO A 343 -10.06 -10.98 13.42
N VAL A 344 -9.73 -10.98 14.71
CA VAL A 344 -8.37 -10.75 15.19
C VAL A 344 -7.50 -11.96 14.88
N LEU A 345 -8.01 -13.18 15.13
CA LEU A 345 -7.31 -14.43 14.82
C LEU A 345 -7.04 -14.59 13.33
N MET A 346 -8.02 -14.30 12.47
CA MET A 346 -7.84 -14.38 11.02
C MET A 346 -6.75 -13.42 10.51
N ARG A 347 -6.69 -12.21 11.08
CA ARG A 347 -5.61 -11.25 10.80
C ARG A 347 -4.26 -11.75 11.30
N HIS A 348 -4.21 -12.37 12.49
CA HIS A 348 -2.98 -12.95 13.00
C HIS A 348 -2.49 -14.10 12.13
N LEU A 349 -3.38 -14.98 11.67
CA LEU A 349 -3.03 -16.07 10.75
C LEU A 349 -2.43 -15.52 9.44
N GLY A 350 -3.04 -14.50 8.85
CA GLY A 350 -2.47 -13.83 7.68
C GLY A 350 -1.12 -13.15 7.96
N THR A 351 -0.95 -12.59 9.16
CA THR A 351 0.33 -11.99 9.60
C THR A 351 1.40 -13.04 9.78
N ALA A 352 1.08 -14.19 10.37
CA ALA A 352 1.98 -15.32 10.53
C ALA A 352 2.47 -15.83 9.17
N ALA A 353 1.55 -16.03 8.22
CA ALA A 353 1.90 -16.42 6.86
C ALA A 353 2.83 -15.39 6.19
N PHE A 354 2.52 -14.09 6.35
CA PHE A 354 3.39 -13.02 5.84
C PHE A 354 4.79 -13.06 6.46
N ILE A 355 4.91 -13.23 7.78
CA ILE A 355 6.19 -13.30 8.50
C ILE A 355 7.03 -14.47 7.98
N VAL A 356 6.44 -15.66 7.88
CA VAL A 356 7.13 -16.87 7.41
C VAL A 356 7.62 -16.68 5.98
N CYS A 357 6.76 -16.22 5.07
CA CYS A 357 7.15 -16.00 3.69
C CYS A 357 8.21 -14.91 3.54
N ALA A 358 8.02 -13.75 4.17
CA ALA A 358 8.97 -12.64 4.08
C ALA A 358 10.34 -13.01 4.65
N TYR A 359 10.36 -13.66 5.82
CA TYR A 359 11.60 -14.01 6.51
C TYR A 359 12.38 -15.12 5.80
N LEU A 360 11.71 -16.20 5.38
CA LEU A 360 12.39 -17.38 4.81
C LEU A 360 12.78 -17.22 3.34
N THR A 361 12.09 -16.34 2.59
CA THR A 361 12.37 -16.16 1.15
C THR A 361 13.20 -14.92 0.85
N GLY A 362 13.29 -13.98 1.79
CA GLY A 362 13.93 -12.67 1.57
C GLY A 362 13.19 -11.77 0.57
N MET A 363 11.98 -12.15 0.14
CA MET A 363 11.16 -11.35 -0.77
C MET A 363 10.76 -10.01 -0.14
N ARG A 364 10.69 -8.96 -0.97
CA ARG A 364 10.19 -7.65 -0.51
C ARG A 364 8.70 -7.74 -0.16
N THR A 365 8.24 -6.86 0.72
CA THR A 365 6.82 -6.79 1.14
C THR A 365 5.83 -6.84 -0.02
N GLY A 366 6.10 -6.08 -1.10
CA GLY A 366 5.23 -6.06 -2.28
C GLY A 366 5.20 -7.39 -3.03
N GLU A 367 6.32 -8.10 -3.08
CA GLU A 367 6.47 -9.40 -3.74
C GLU A 367 5.72 -10.49 -2.94
N VAL A 368 5.82 -10.48 -1.61
CA VAL A 368 5.07 -11.41 -0.74
C VAL A 368 3.56 -11.15 -0.83
N LEU A 369 3.12 -9.90 -0.71
CA LEU A 369 1.71 -9.54 -0.82
C LEU A 369 1.15 -9.71 -2.23
N GLY A 370 2.01 -9.81 -3.24
CA GLY A 370 1.66 -10.04 -4.64
C GLY A 370 1.46 -11.51 -5.01
N MET A 371 1.75 -12.44 -4.09
CA MET A 371 1.57 -13.87 -4.31
C MET A 371 0.10 -14.21 -4.59
N ARG A 372 -0.10 -15.22 -5.43
CA ARG A 372 -1.42 -15.73 -5.80
C ARG A 372 -1.50 -17.22 -5.50
N THR A 373 -2.71 -17.73 -5.31
CA THR A 373 -2.96 -19.18 -5.21
C THR A 373 -2.30 -19.90 -6.38
N GLY A 374 -1.56 -20.98 -6.10
CA GLY A 374 -0.78 -21.72 -7.10
C GLY A 374 0.60 -21.13 -7.41
N CYS A 375 1.08 -20.13 -6.67
CA CYS A 375 2.42 -19.55 -6.85
C CYS A 375 3.57 -20.51 -6.55
N CYS A 376 3.33 -21.61 -5.84
CA CYS A 376 4.34 -22.60 -5.48
C CYS A 376 3.86 -23.99 -5.96
N PRO A 377 4.02 -24.33 -7.26
CA PRO A 377 3.67 -25.65 -7.76
C PRO A 377 4.60 -26.72 -7.19
N ASP A 378 4.15 -27.97 -7.25
CA ASP A 378 5.01 -29.11 -6.95
C ASP A 378 6.18 -29.16 -7.93
N PRO A 379 7.39 -29.49 -7.45
CA PRO A 379 8.57 -29.58 -8.28
C PRO A 379 8.44 -30.71 -9.30
N GLU A 380 8.90 -30.46 -10.52
CA GLU A 380 9.00 -31.54 -11.51
C GLU A 380 10.06 -32.58 -11.05
N PRO A 381 9.82 -33.88 -11.28
CA PRO A 381 10.82 -34.90 -10.99
C PRO A 381 12.08 -34.64 -11.81
N VAL A 382 13.23 -34.63 -11.15
CA VAL A 382 14.53 -34.36 -11.80
C VAL A 382 14.80 -35.47 -12.81
N THR A 383 14.72 -35.16 -14.11
CA THR A 383 15.05 -36.10 -15.20
C THR A 383 16.51 -36.03 -15.62
N ASP A 384 17.30 -35.13 -15.03
CA ASP A 384 18.67 -34.86 -15.44
C ASP A 384 19.70 -35.78 -14.74
N LYS A 385 20.37 -36.62 -15.54
CA LYS A 385 21.40 -37.58 -15.09
C LYS A 385 22.70 -36.94 -14.59
N ASN A 386 22.79 -35.60 -14.59
CA ASN A 386 23.96 -34.83 -14.17
C ASN A 386 23.71 -33.94 -12.94
N ALA A 387 22.55 -34.05 -12.28
CA ALA A 387 22.33 -33.34 -11.01
C ALA A 387 23.17 -34.01 -9.90
N ASP A 388 24.08 -33.22 -9.33
CA ASP A 388 24.95 -33.46 -8.17
C ASP A 388 24.89 -34.84 -7.47
N ARG A 389 26.07 -35.43 -7.28
CA ARG A 389 26.35 -36.68 -6.52
C ARG A 389 25.82 -36.73 -5.07
N ASN A 390 25.11 -35.72 -4.59
CA ASN A 390 24.50 -35.67 -3.26
C ASN A 390 22.99 -35.96 -3.24
N ASN A 391 22.38 -36.37 -4.37
CA ASN A 391 20.96 -36.68 -4.42
C ASN A 391 20.72 -38.17 -4.74
N ALA A 392 21.03 -39.04 -3.77
CA ALA A 392 20.84 -40.49 -3.90
C ALA A 392 19.41 -40.97 -3.54
N ASP A 393 18.54 -40.08 -3.04
CA ASP A 393 17.25 -40.46 -2.47
C ASP A 393 16.06 -39.89 -3.26
N GLY A 394 15.97 -40.12 -4.58
CA GLY A 394 14.73 -39.97 -5.37
C GLY A 394 13.89 -38.69 -5.16
N ASN A 395 14.51 -37.62 -4.68
CA ASN A 395 13.76 -36.54 -4.03
C ASN A 395 13.35 -35.51 -5.06
N ALA A 396 12.06 -35.14 -5.02
CA ALA A 396 11.49 -34.13 -5.89
C ALA A 396 12.32 -32.83 -5.81
N GLY A 397 12.43 -32.09 -6.92
CA GLY A 397 13.25 -30.87 -6.98
C GLY A 397 12.87 -29.82 -5.92
N ARG A 398 13.64 -28.74 -5.79
CA ARG A 398 13.27 -27.67 -4.86
C ARG A 398 11.98 -26.98 -5.32
N HIS A 399 11.03 -26.77 -4.40
CA HIS A 399 9.86 -25.94 -4.66
C HIS A 399 10.28 -24.51 -5.03
N LEU A 400 9.72 -23.98 -6.12
CA LEU A 400 9.98 -22.62 -6.58
C LEU A 400 8.73 -21.76 -6.40
N ILE A 401 8.84 -20.71 -5.58
CA ILE A 401 7.79 -19.73 -5.39
C ILE A 401 7.89 -18.68 -6.50
N ARG A 402 6.83 -18.51 -7.28
CA ARG A 402 6.70 -17.55 -8.37
C ARG A 402 5.86 -16.35 -7.92
N THR A 403 6.45 -15.16 -7.92
CA THR A 403 5.73 -13.92 -7.62
C THR A 403 6.05 -12.81 -8.62
N HIS A 404 5.32 -11.69 -8.51
CA HIS A 404 5.52 -10.51 -9.34
C HIS A 404 6.57 -9.59 -8.75
N GLU A 405 7.55 -9.20 -9.58
CA GLU A 405 8.45 -8.11 -9.26
C GLU A 405 7.83 -6.76 -9.69
N TYR A 406 7.75 -5.81 -8.76
CA TYR A 406 7.12 -4.50 -8.98
C TYR A 406 8.17 -3.40 -9.19
N LYS A 407 8.94 -3.47 -10.28
CA LYS A 407 9.89 -2.42 -10.69
C LYS A 407 9.25 -1.43 -11.68
N ASN A 408 8.84 -0.26 -11.19
CA ASN A 408 8.22 0.77 -12.03
C ASN A 408 9.16 1.92 -12.44
N ALA A 409 10.42 1.91 -11.97
CA ALA A 409 11.45 2.85 -12.38
C ALA A 409 12.41 2.15 -13.34
N ILE A 410 12.50 2.64 -14.58
CA ILE A 410 13.31 2.02 -15.64
C ILE A 410 14.57 2.86 -15.85
N ASP A 411 15.73 2.25 -15.58
CA ASP A 411 17.00 2.66 -16.17
C ASP A 411 17.12 1.97 -17.53
N GLU A 412 17.64 2.65 -18.56
CA GLU A 412 17.67 2.21 -19.97
C GLU A 412 18.52 0.95 -20.26
N ARG A 413 18.63 -0.02 -19.35
CA ARG A 413 19.29 -1.31 -19.56
C ARG A 413 18.34 -2.50 -19.47
N ALA A 414 17.22 -2.41 -20.18
CA ALA A 414 16.39 -3.57 -20.49
C ALA A 414 15.92 -3.48 -21.96
N PHE A 415 16.89 -3.53 -22.88
CA PHE A 415 16.68 -4.15 -24.17
C PHE A 415 17.56 -5.40 -24.18
N SER A 416 17.02 -6.53 -23.75
CA SER A 416 17.45 -7.82 -24.30
C SER A 416 16.27 -8.34 -25.11
N CYS A 417 16.55 -8.64 -26.37
CA CYS A 417 15.62 -9.16 -27.36
C CYS A 417 14.73 -10.26 -26.80
N ALA A 418 13.42 -10.12 -27.00
CA ALA A 418 12.57 -11.28 -27.19
C ALA A 418 12.70 -11.67 -28.66
N SER A 419 13.27 -12.84 -28.90
CA SER A 419 12.96 -13.70 -30.06
C SER A 419 12.18 -14.88 -29.52
#